data_AF-A0A8T5MN56-F1
#
_entry.id   AF-A0A8T5MN56-F1
#
_cell.length_a   1.000
_cell.length_b   1.000
_cell.length_c   1.000
_cell.angle_alpha   90.00
_cell.angle_beta   90.00
_cell.angle_gamma   90.00
#
_symmetry.space_group_name_H-M   'P 1'
#
loop_
_entity.id
_entity.type
_entity.pdbx_description
1 polymer ?
#
loop_
_entity_poly.entity_id
_entity_poly.type
_entity_poly.pdbx_seq_one_letter_code
_entity_poly.pdbx_strand_id
1 'polypeptide(L)'
;MWKVAPLKSSFALAAILGFILTVIYTDRIGEDWAFALGFVFALMFVASMISMKKAPIEAQLEMSPDLVSPEKRKKKASKKKKK
;
A
#
# COMPACT_ATOMS: atom_id res chain seq x y z
N MET A 1 -3.25 -1.08 19.69
CA MET A 1 -3.03 -1.80 18.41
C MET A 1 -2.88 -0.77 17.30
N TRP A 2 -1.68 -0.57 16.78
CA TRP A 2 -1.49 0.27 15.59
C TRP A 2 -1.89 -0.53 14.35
N LYS A 3 -3.05 -0.21 13.78
CA LYS A 3 -3.43 -0.64 12.43
C LYS A 3 -2.53 0.12 11.46
N VAL A 4 -1.46 -0.52 11.02
CA VAL A 4 -0.70 -0.05 9.86
C VAL A 4 -1.57 -0.36 8.66
N ALA A 5 -2.38 0.62 8.25
CA ALA A 5 -3.14 0.50 7.01
C ALA A 5 -2.12 0.35 5.86
N PRO A 6 -2.27 -0.66 4.99
CA PRO A 6 -1.41 -0.79 3.82
C PRO A 6 -1.42 0.54 3.07
N LEU A 7 -0.22 1.06 2.75
CA LEU A 7 -0.09 2.37 2.15
C LEU A 7 -0.99 2.44 0.91
N LYS A 8 -1.89 3.42 0.92
CA LYS A 8 -2.96 3.57 -0.06
C LYS A 8 -2.32 3.61 -1.45
N SER A 9 -2.69 2.70 -2.36
CA SER A 9 -2.17 2.66 -3.73
C SER A 9 -2.27 4.02 -4.45
N SER A 10 -3.24 4.84 -4.05
CA SER A 10 -3.39 6.23 -4.48
C SER A 10 -2.16 7.12 -4.22
N PHE A 11 -1.34 6.85 -3.20
CA PHE A 11 -0.12 7.59 -2.91
C PHE A 11 0.95 7.35 -3.98
N ALA A 12 1.18 6.09 -4.35
CA ALA A 12 2.09 5.74 -5.43
C ALA A 12 1.59 6.29 -6.77
N LEU A 13 0.27 6.21 -7.02
CA LEU A 13 -0.34 6.77 -8.22
C LEU A 13 -0.17 8.30 -8.29
N ALA A 14 -0.37 9.00 -7.18
CA ALA A 14 -0.17 10.46 -7.09
C ALA A 14 1.29 10.84 -7.35
N ALA A 15 2.26 10.06 -6.85
CA ALA A 15 3.68 10.29 -7.11
C ALA A 15 4.02 10.14 -8.61
N ILE A 16 3.47 9.12 -9.28
CA ILE A 16 3.66 8.90 -10.72
C ILE A 16 3.02 10.03 -11.53
N LEU A 17 1.76 10.37 -11.26
CA LEU A 17 1.04 11.43 -11.96
C LEU A 17 1.71 12.78 -11.76
N GLY A 18 2.11 13.11 -10.53
CA GLY A 18 2.81 14.34 -10.20
C GLY A 18 4.16 14.46 -10.92
N PHE A 19 4.92 13.36 -10.99
CA PHE A 19 6.17 13.33 -11.74
C PHE A 19 5.95 13.57 -13.24
N ILE A 20 4.96 12.90 -13.86
CA ILE A 20 4.62 13.08 -15.28
C ILE A 20 4.19 14.53 -15.56
N LEU A 21 3.32 15.08 -14.72
CA LEU A 21 2.87 16.47 -14.86
C LEU A 21 4.03 17.45 -14.74
N THR A 22 4.96 17.20 -13.82
CA THR A 22 6.15 18.06 -13.65
C THR A 22 6.99 18.07 -14.93
N VAL A 23 7.24 16.90 -15.54
CA VAL A 23 8.02 16.79 -16.79
C VAL A 23 7.30 17.49 -17.95
N ILE A 24 6.00 17.26 -18.13
CA ILE A 24 5.22 17.87 -19.23
C ILE A 24 5.15 19.39 -19.08
N TYR A 25 5.00 19.90 -17.86
CA TYR A 25 4.86 21.32 -17.60
C TYR A 25 6.17 22.03 -17.26
N THR A 26 7.33 21.38 -17.34
CA THR A 26 8.63 21.97 -17.00
C THR A 26 8.87 23.31 -17.71
N ASP A 27 8.55 23.38 -19.01
CA ASP A 27 8.70 24.58 -19.84
C ASP A 27 7.80 25.77 -19.39
N ARG A 28 6.68 25.48 -18.73
CA ARG A 28 5.71 26.50 -18.29
C ARG A 28 5.94 26.98 -16.85
N ILE A 29 6.49 26.13 -15.99
CA ILE A 29 6.64 26.39 -14.55
C ILE A 29 8.05 26.95 -14.24
N GLY A 30 9.01 26.76 -15.15
CA GLY A 30 10.40 27.17 -14.99
C GLY A 30 11.25 26.10 -14.33
N GLU A 31 12.55 26.13 -14.62
CA GLU A 31 13.50 25.08 -14.22
C GLU A 31 13.60 24.89 -12.71
N ASP A 32 13.59 25.97 -11.93
CA ASP A 32 13.69 25.91 -10.46
C ASP A 32 12.51 25.16 -9.84
N TRP A 33 11.29 25.44 -10.31
CA TRP A 33 10.08 24.80 -9.82
C TRP A 33 9.93 23.37 -10.32
N ALA A 34 10.33 23.11 -11.56
CA ALA A 34 10.34 21.76 -12.10
C ALA A 34 11.31 20.85 -11.32
N PHE A 35 12.49 21.38 -10.96
CA PHE A 35 13.45 20.67 -10.13
C PHE A 35 12.91 20.41 -8.73
N ALA A 36 12.33 21.43 -8.07
CA ALA A 36 11.76 21.28 -6.73
C ALA A 36 10.62 20.25 -6.70
N LEU A 37 9.66 20.35 -7.62
CA LEU A 37 8.54 19.40 -7.72
C LEU A 37 9.02 17.99 -8.08
N GLY A 38 9.94 17.88 -9.04
CA GLY A 38 10.52 16.60 -9.45
C GLY A 38 11.25 15.91 -8.29
N PHE A 39 11.98 16.68 -7.48
CA PHE A 39 12.64 16.18 -6.27
C PHE A 39 11.65 15.67 -5.23
N VAL A 40 10.56 16.40 -4.98
CA VAL A 40 9.50 15.97 -4.05
C VAL A 40 8.84 14.67 -4.54
N PHE A 41 8.49 14.58 -5.82
CA PHE A 41 7.88 13.36 -6.38
C PHE A 41 8.85 12.18 -6.39
N ALA A 42 10.15 12.42 -6.61
CA ALA A 42 11.18 11.39 -6.49
C ALA A 42 11.28 10.85 -5.05
N LEU A 43 11.26 11.74 -4.04
CA LEU A 43 11.22 11.33 -2.63
C LEU A 43 9.95 10.55 -2.29
N MET A 44 8.79 11.00 -2.77
CA MET A 44 7.53 10.26 -2.58
C MET A 44 7.59 8.87 -3.22
N PHE A 45 8.20 8.75 -4.40
CA PHE A 45 8.37 7.47 -5.08
C PHE A 45 9.25 6.53 -4.26
N VAL A 46 10.40 7.00 -3.76
CA VAL A 46 11.29 6.21 -2.88
C VAL A 46 10.59 5.80 -1.59
N ALA A 47 9.85 6.71 -0.95
CA ALA A 47 9.07 6.41 0.23
C ALA A 47 8.02 5.31 -0.04
N SER A 48 7.35 5.36 -1.20
CA SER A 48 6.39 4.34 -1.61
C SER A 48 7.04 2.96 -1.78
N MET A 49 8.23 2.89 -2.40
CA MET A 49 8.96 1.64 -2.57
C MET A 49 9.37 1.03 -1.23
N ILE A 50 9.85 1.85 -0.30
CA ILE A 50 10.21 1.40 1.06
C ILE A 50 8.98 0.87 1.78
N SER A 51 7.84 1.55 1.67
CA SER A 51 6.62 1.10 2.32
C SER A 51 6.07 -0.20 1.76
N MET A 52 6.20 -0.44 0.45
CA MET A 52 5.77 -1.71 -0.15
C MET A 52 6.67 -2.86 0.29
N LYS A 53 7.99 -2.64 0.47
CA LYS A 53 8.89 -3.66 0.99
C LYS A 53 8.63 -4.04 2.45
N LYS A 54 8.01 -3.15 3.24
CA LYS A 54 7.61 -3.42 4.63
C LYS A 54 6.19 -3.97 4.76
N ALA A 55 5.47 -4.21 3.66
CA ALA A 55 4.12 -4.77 3.74
C ALA A 55 4.20 -6.18 4.35
N PRO A 56 3.62 -6.40 5.55
CA PRO A 56 3.61 -7.71 6.15
C PRO A 56 2.66 -8.58 5.34
N ILE A 57 3.18 -9.70 4.82
CA ILE A 57 2.42 -10.78 4.16
C ILE A 57 1.22 -11.22 5.04
N GLU A 58 1.35 -11.05 6.36
CA GLU A 58 0.31 -11.34 7.35
C GLU A 58 -0.96 -10.46 7.19
N ALA A 59 -0.83 -9.21 6.74
CA ALA A 59 -1.99 -8.34 6.52
C ALA A 59 -2.84 -8.76 5.32
N GLN A 60 -2.25 -9.41 4.31
CA GLN A 60 -3.00 -10.00 3.20
C GLN A 60 -3.77 -11.26 3.62
N LEU A 61 -3.24 -12.02 4.57
CA LEU A 61 -3.89 -13.22 5.11
C LEU A 61 -5.08 -12.88 6.02
N GLU A 62 -5.07 -11.77 6.75
CA GLU A 62 -6.22 -11.34 7.56
C GLU A 62 -7.35 -10.71 6.72
N MET A 63 -7.05 -10.12 5.56
CA MET A 63 -8.06 -9.49 4.69
C MET A 63 -8.84 -10.50 3.85
N SER A 64 -8.41 -11.76 3.81
CA SER A 64 -9.11 -12.89 3.20
C SER A 64 -9.52 -13.93 4.25
N PRO A 65 -10.47 -13.64 5.17
CA PRO A 65 -11.00 -14.65 6.07
C PRO A 65 -11.75 -15.78 5.34
N ASP A 66 -12.04 -15.63 4.04
CA ASP A 66 -12.72 -16.65 3.23
C ASP A 66 -11.86 -17.87 2.87
N LEU A 67 -10.55 -17.83 3.09
CA LEU A 67 -9.67 -19.00 2.87
C LEU A 67 -9.29 -19.72 4.17
N VAL A 68 -10.07 -19.56 5.25
CA VAL A 68 -9.93 -20.38 6.46
C VAL A 68 -10.24 -21.83 6.12
N SER A 69 -9.15 -22.59 5.93
CA SER A 69 -9.08 -24.04 5.76
C SER A 69 -10.20 -24.80 6.52
N PRO A 70 -10.91 -25.74 5.86
CA PRO A 70 -12.06 -26.48 6.41
C PRO A 70 -11.75 -27.26 7.70
N GLU A 71 -10.48 -27.40 8.07
CA GLU A 71 -10.03 -28.15 9.24
C GLU A 71 -10.53 -27.58 10.57
N LYS A 72 -10.65 -26.24 10.70
CA LYS A 72 -11.10 -25.62 11.97
C LYS A 72 -12.60 -25.80 12.24
N ARG A 73 -13.43 -26.12 11.24
CA ARG A 73 -14.88 -26.39 11.42
C ARG A 73 -15.13 -27.72 12.15
N LYS A 74 -14.33 -28.76 11.90
CA LYS A 74 -14.54 -30.09 12.51
C LYS A 74 -14.32 -30.09 14.03
N LYS A 75 -13.35 -29.32 14.53
CA LYS A 75 -13.04 -29.26 15.97
C LYS A 75 -14.10 -28.53 16.80
N LYS A 76 -14.84 -27.57 16.22
CA LYS A 76 -15.97 -26.91 16.92
C LYS A 76 -17.23 -27.77 16.94
N ALA A 77 -17.47 -28.57 15.89
CA ALA A 77 -18.61 -29.48 15.83
C ALA A 77 -18.50 -30.64 16.84
N SER A 78 -17.30 -31.20 17.06
CA SER A 78 -17.13 -32.28 18.04
C SER A 78 -17.26 -31.81 19.50
N LYS A 79 -16.89 -30.56 19.79
CA LYS A 79 -16.98 -30.01 21.15
C LYS A 79 -18.42 -29.65 21.58
N LYS A 80 -19.32 -29.39 20.63
CA LYS A 80 -20.73 -29.07 20.90
C LYS A 80 -21.60 -30.30 21.16
N LYS A 81 -21.16 -31.50 20.77
CA LYS A 81 -21.85 -32.77 21.03
C LYS A 81 -21.60 -33.37 22.42
N LYS A 82 -20.73 -32.73 23.23
CA LYS A 82 -20.29 -33.27 24.54
C LYS A 82 -20.80 -32.45 25.73
N LYS A 83 -21.82 -31.60 25.52
CA LYS A 83 -22.47 -30.81 26.57
C LYS A 83 -23.98 -31.02 26.49
#